data_AF-A0A537U1E5-F1
#
_entry.id   AF-A0A537U1E5-F1
#
_cell.length_a   1.000
_cell.length_b   1.000
_cell.length_c   1.000
_cell.angle_alpha   90.00
_cell.angle_beta   90.00
_cell.angle_gamma   90.00
#
_symmetry.space_group_name_H-M   'P 1'
#
loop_
_entity.id
_entity.type
_entity.pdbx_description
1 polymer ?
#
loop_
_entity_poly.entity_id
_entity_poly.type
_entity_poly.pdbx_seq_one_letter_code
_entity_poly.pdbx_strand_id
1 'polypeptide(L)'
;MSDFDLVGGEVSPLGAGQPIRIGWMKGRSRAYTLTSRNPPGKSTISVVINDRCDMIVATVVLPHDRPAMIEPGVMEFLNGRTVLHWAEVALGI
;
A
#
# COMPACT_ATOMS: atom_id res chain seq x y z
N MET A 1 -6.35 -3.26 -6.84
CA MET A 1 -5.18 -4.13 -7.09
C MET A 1 -4.37 -4.21 -5.80
N SER A 2 -3.80 -5.36 -5.49
CA SER A 2 -3.16 -5.64 -4.20
C SER A 2 -2.43 -6.98 -4.30
N ASP A 3 -1.37 -7.14 -3.51
CA ASP A 3 -0.61 -8.40 -3.47
C ASP A 3 -1.06 -9.29 -2.31
N PHE A 4 -2.34 -9.21 -1.92
CA PHE A 4 -2.88 -9.92 -0.75
C PHE A 4 -2.77 -11.45 -0.86
N ASP A 5 -2.74 -11.98 -2.07
CA ASP A 5 -2.49 -13.41 -2.33
C ASP A 5 -1.12 -13.86 -1.77
N LEU A 6 -0.14 -12.94 -1.65
CA LEU A 6 1.17 -13.21 -1.06
C LEU A 6 1.15 -13.16 0.48
N VAL A 7 0.18 -12.46 1.07
CA VAL A 7 0.08 -12.25 2.52
C VAL A 7 -0.69 -13.38 3.19
N GLY A 8 -1.61 -14.03 2.47
CA GLY A 8 -2.41 -15.14 2.96
C GLY A 8 -3.51 -14.71 3.93
N GLY A 9 -4.69 -15.29 3.77
CA GLY A 9 -5.88 -14.99 4.57
C GLY A 9 -6.95 -14.26 3.77
N GLU A 10 -8.11 -14.08 4.39
CA GLU A 10 -9.23 -13.36 3.79
C GLU A 10 -9.06 -11.86 4.04
N VAL A 11 -9.41 -11.06 3.02
CA VAL A 11 -9.35 -9.60 3.09
C VAL A 11 -10.74 -9.02 2.89
N SER A 12 -11.06 -7.98 3.65
CA SER A 12 -12.31 -7.23 3.48
C SER A 12 -12.06 -5.74 3.63
N PRO A 13 -12.60 -4.89 2.74
CA PRO A 13 -12.31 -3.47 2.76
C PRO A 13 -12.90 -2.78 3.99
N LEU A 14 -12.09 -1.94 4.67
CA LEU A 14 -12.54 -1.15 5.83
C LEU A 14 -13.25 0.15 5.43
N GLY A 15 -13.14 0.56 4.17
CA GLY A 15 -13.76 1.78 3.66
C GLY A 15 -13.50 1.95 2.17
N ALA A 16 -13.88 3.10 1.60
CA ALA A 16 -13.50 3.46 0.24
C ALA A 16 -12.00 3.81 0.18
N GLY A 17 -11.34 3.48 -0.94
CA GLY A 17 -9.97 3.92 -1.15
C GLY A 17 -9.92 5.44 -1.30
N GLN A 18 -8.84 6.07 -0.86
CA GLN A 18 -8.61 7.51 -0.95
C GLN A 18 -7.62 7.82 -2.07
N PRO A 19 -7.82 8.89 -2.86
CA PRO A 19 -6.83 9.34 -3.82
C PRO A 19 -5.57 9.81 -3.08
N ILE A 20 -4.40 9.43 -3.60
CA ILE A 20 -3.10 9.84 -3.05
C ILE A 20 -2.15 10.25 -4.17
N ARG A 21 -1.02 10.83 -3.77
CA ARG A 21 0.12 11.12 -4.65
C ARG A 21 1.42 10.74 -3.94
N ILE A 22 2.29 10.00 -4.64
CA ILE A 22 3.62 9.62 -4.18
C ILE A 22 4.61 10.13 -5.24
N GLY A 23 5.41 11.15 -4.90
CA GLY A 23 6.22 11.86 -5.88
C GLY A 23 5.36 12.45 -7.02
N TRP A 24 5.66 12.07 -8.27
CA TRP A 24 4.88 12.43 -9.47
C TRP A 24 3.72 11.44 -9.75
N MET A 25 3.74 10.25 -9.14
CA MET A 25 2.78 9.20 -9.40
C MET A 25 1.46 9.47 -8.68
N LYS A 26 0.35 9.22 -9.37
CA LYS A 26 -1.01 9.33 -8.82
C LYS A 26 -1.48 7.95 -8.41
N GLY A 27 -2.36 7.86 -7.42
CA GLY A 27 -2.79 6.55 -6.97
C GLY A 27 -3.95 6.56 -6.00
N ARG A 28 -4.15 5.40 -5.38
CA ARG A 28 -5.11 5.21 -4.29
C ARG A 28 -4.52 4.39 -3.17
N SER A 29 -4.83 4.79 -1.94
CA SER A 29 -4.61 4.00 -0.73
C SER A 29 -5.94 3.42 -0.26
N ARG A 30 -5.96 2.18 0.22
CA ARG A 30 -7.15 1.60 0.83
C ARG A 30 -6.77 0.63 1.95
N ALA A 31 -7.45 0.76 3.08
CA ALA A 31 -7.32 -0.14 4.22
C ALA A 31 -8.30 -1.32 4.15
N TYR A 32 -7.87 -2.46 4.68
CA TYR A 32 -8.60 -3.71 4.72
C TYR A 32 -8.41 -4.39 6.08
N THR A 33 -9.43 -5.11 6.55
CA THR A 33 -9.24 -6.16 7.56
C THR A 33 -8.51 -7.33 6.92
N LEU A 34 -7.69 -8.01 7.71
CA LEU A 34 -6.99 -9.19 7.29
C LEU A 34 -7.24 -10.29 8.33
N THR A 35 -7.96 -11.33 7.91
CA THR A 35 -8.20 -12.54 8.70
C THR A 35 -7.18 -13.58 8.28
N SER A 36 -5.99 -13.50 8.86
CA SER A 36 -4.94 -14.49 8.61
C SER A 36 -4.88 -15.56 9.70
N ARG A 37 -4.68 -16.82 9.31
CA ARG A 37 -4.53 -17.94 10.25
C ARG A 37 -3.09 -17.94 10.75
N ASN A 38 -2.89 -17.36 11.95
CA ASN A 38 -1.67 -17.43 12.79
C ASN A 38 -0.53 -16.45 12.41
N PRO A 39 -0.57 -15.17 12.81
CA PRO A 39 -1.17 -14.29 11.82
C PRO A 39 -0.20 -13.22 11.32
N PRO A 40 0.09 -13.13 10.00
CA PRO A 40 0.60 -11.90 9.42
C PRO A 40 -0.53 -10.86 9.46
N GLY A 41 -0.64 -10.13 10.58
CA GLY A 41 -1.46 -8.93 10.70
C GLY A 41 -2.97 -9.11 10.95
N LYS A 42 -3.58 -8.04 11.47
CA LYS A 42 -5.04 -7.88 11.64
C LYS A 42 -5.64 -6.94 10.60
N SER A 43 -4.83 -6.07 10.01
CA SER A 43 -5.23 -5.18 8.93
C SER A 43 -4.09 -5.02 7.93
N THR A 44 -4.44 -4.52 6.76
CA THR A 44 -3.47 -4.22 5.70
C THR A 44 -3.88 -2.97 4.96
N ILE A 45 -2.89 -2.25 4.41
CA ILE A 45 -3.09 -1.12 3.50
C ILE A 45 -2.56 -1.55 2.14
N SER A 46 -3.38 -1.45 1.10
CA SER A 46 -2.92 -1.53 -0.28
C SER A 46 -2.79 -0.12 -0.84
N VAL A 47 -1.62 0.16 -1.40
CA VAL A 47 -1.33 1.39 -2.12
C VAL A 47 -1.02 1.02 -3.56
N VAL A 48 -1.75 1.62 -4.50
CA VAL A 48 -1.50 1.45 -5.93
C VAL A 48 -1.24 2.83 -6.51
N ILE A 49 -0.05 3.00 -7.09
CA ILE A 49 0.38 4.24 -7.73
C ILE A 49 0.81 3.96 -9.16
N ASN A 50 0.57 4.91 -10.05
CA ASN A 50 0.96 4.80 -11.44
C ASN A 50 1.53 6.10 -12.00
N ASP A 51 2.40 5.95 -12.98
CA ASP A 51 2.73 6.99 -13.95
C ASP A 51 2.49 6.43 -15.36
N ARG A 52 1.62 7.07 -16.13
CA ARG A 52 1.16 6.55 -17.43
C ARG A 52 0.71 5.08 -17.36
N CYS A 53 1.46 4.17 -18.00
CA CYS A 53 1.18 2.73 -18.07
C CYS A 53 1.92 1.91 -17.01
N ASP A 54 2.84 2.54 -16.28
CA ASP A 54 3.69 1.90 -15.29
C ASP A 54 3.07 2.01 -13.90
N MET A 55 3.19 0.94 -13.13
CA MET A 55 2.44 0.75 -11.89
C MET A 55 3.32 0.14 -10.80
N ILE A 56 3.18 0.67 -9.59
CA ILE A 56 3.75 0.09 -8.38
C ILE A 56 2.60 -0.21 -7.42
N VAL A 57 2.62 -1.42 -6.86
CA VAL A 57 1.73 -1.85 -5.78
C VAL A 57 2.58 -2.02 -4.52
N ALA A 58 2.13 -1.44 -3.41
CA ALA A 58 2.75 -1.61 -2.11
C ALA A 58 1.69 -2.13 -1.12
N THR A 59 2.03 -3.22 -0.43
CA THR A 59 1.16 -3.86 0.55
C THR A 59 1.80 -3.75 1.93
N VAL A 60 1.09 -3.13 2.88
CA VAL A 60 1.57 -2.94 4.26
C VAL A 60 0.72 -3.77 5.20
N VAL A 61 1.32 -4.79 5.81
CA VAL A 61 0.65 -5.70 6.76
C VAL A 61 0.89 -5.21 8.18
N LEU A 62 -0.18 -5.07 8.96
CA LEU A 62 -0.14 -4.46 10.29
C LEU A 62 -0.59 -5.45 11.37
N PRO A 63 0.13 -5.57 12.50
CA PRO A 63 -0.24 -6.49 13.60
C PRO A 63 -1.51 -6.07 14.36
N HIS A 64 -2.10 -4.92 14.06
CA HIS A 64 -3.26 -4.36 14.72
C HIS A 64 -4.33 -3.88 13.72
N ASP A 65 -5.54 -3.60 14.20
CA ASP A 65 -6.74 -3.21 13.44
C ASP A 65 -6.90 -1.69 13.27
N ARG A 66 -5.83 -0.93 13.46
CA ARG A 66 -5.80 0.54 13.39
C ARG A 66 -4.96 1.07 12.22
N PRO A 67 -5.30 0.76 10.96
CA PRO A 67 -4.49 1.16 9.81
C PRO A 67 -4.39 2.67 9.63
N ALA A 68 -5.43 3.42 10.01
CA ALA A 68 -5.45 4.88 9.92
C ALA A 68 -4.34 5.59 10.74
N MET A 69 -3.83 4.95 11.81
CA MET A 69 -2.72 5.52 12.59
C MET A 69 -1.37 5.39 11.86
N ILE A 70 -1.24 4.41 10.97
CA ILE A 70 0.02 4.07 10.29
C ILE A 70 0.04 4.60 8.86
N GLU A 71 -1.12 4.79 8.24
CA GLU A 71 -1.26 5.27 6.86
C GLU A 71 -0.41 6.54 6.56
N PRO A 72 -0.37 7.58 7.41
CA PRO A 72 0.50 8.74 7.16
C PRO A 72 1.98 8.38 7.06
N GLY A 73 2.47 7.49 7.93
CA GLY A 73 3.86 7.02 7.92
C GLY A 73 4.17 6.15 6.70
N VAL A 74 3.20 5.40 6.19
CA VAL A 74 3.34 4.69 4.91
C VAL A 74 3.50 5.69 3.77
N MET A 75 2.68 6.75 3.73
CA MET A 75 2.80 7.79 2.69
C MET A 75 4.15 8.51 2.78
N GLU A 76 4.63 8.79 3.99
CA GLU A 76 5.95 9.40 4.21
C GLU A 76 7.09 8.49 3.72
N PHE A 77 7.06 7.20 4.08
CA PHE A 77 8.04 6.22 3.63
C PHE A 77 8.08 6.11 2.10
N LEU A 78 6.91 6.01 1.47
CA LEU A 78 6.81 5.91 0.00
C LEU A 78 7.24 7.19 -0.72
N ASN A 79 7.04 8.36 -0.10
CA ASN A 79 7.58 9.65 -0.58
C ASN A 79 9.06 9.86 -0.22
N GLY A 80 9.68 8.93 0.50
CA GLY A 80 11.08 9.00 0.86
C GLY A 80 11.99 8.91 -0.36
N ARG A 81 13.12 9.63 -0.32
CA ARG A 81 14.10 9.68 -1.42
C ARG A 81 14.53 8.30 -1.91
N THR A 82 14.71 7.34 -1.00
CA THR A 82 15.10 5.96 -1.34
C THR A 82 14.06 5.28 -2.21
N VAL A 83 12.78 5.38 -1.86
CA VAL A 83 11.69 4.72 -2.61
C VAL A 83 11.46 5.42 -3.93
N LEU A 84 11.47 6.76 -3.95
CA LEU A 84 11.31 7.53 -5.19
C LEU A 84 12.45 7.25 -6.18
N HIS A 85 13.70 7.23 -5.71
CA HIS A 85 14.83 6.92 -6.58
C HIS A 85 14.77 5.48 -7.12
N TRP A 86 14.38 4.52 -6.28
CA TRP A 86 14.13 3.15 -6.76
C TRP A 86 13.03 3.11 -7.82
N ALA A 87 11.94 3.87 -7.64
CA ALA A 87 10.85 3.93 -8.60
C ALA A 87 11.30 4.54 -9.94
N GLU A 88 12.12 5.59 -9.94
CA GLU A 88 12.71 6.15 -11.17
C GLU A 88 13.47 5.08 -11.96
N VAL A 89 14.38 4.37 -11.28
CA VAL A 89 15.20 3.32 -11.88
C VAL A 89 14.35 2.14 -12.36
N ALA A 90 13.39 1.69 -11.56
CA ALA A 90 12.56 0.53 -11.88
C ALA A 90 11.60 0.79 -13.05
N LEU A 91 11.12 2.03 -13.19
CA LEU A 91 10.21 2.44 -14.26
C LEU A 91 10.94 2.99 -15.49
N GLY A 92 12.25 3.22 -15.40
CA GLY A 92 13.06 3.71 -16.52
C GLY A 92 12.80 5.18 -16.87
N ILE A 93 12.54 6.01 -15.86
CA ILE A 93 12.25 7.45 -15.98
C ILE A 93 13.32 8.33 -15.35
#